data_AF-A0A535QNL4-F1
#
_entry.id   AF-A0A535QNL4-F1
#
_cell.length_a   1.000
_cell.length_b   1.000
_cell.length_c   1.000
_cell.angle_alpha   90.00
_cell.angle_beta   90.00
_cell.angle_gamma   90.00
#
_symmetry.space_group_name_H-M   'P 1'
#
loop_
_entity.id
_entity.type
_entity.pdbx_description
1 polymer ?
#
loop_
_entity_poly.entity_id
_entity_poly.type
_entity_poly.pdbx_seq_one_letter_code
_entity_poly.pdbx_strand_id
1 'polypeptide(L)' 'MKQLGKQAPRYRFFLNPYQDVRFTSCPQCGNKTRQRKLPLFIHVDPKQPMLLNKTCRYCPTCDLLIAHQ' A
#
# COMPACT_ATOMS: atom_id res chain seq x y z
N MET A 1 4.52 -2.33 15.58
CA MET A 1 4.68 -3.24 14.43
C MET A 1 6.14 -3.66 14.35
N LYS A 2 6.44 -4.96 14.21
CA LYS A 2 7.80 -5.48 14.09
C LYS A 2 8.27 -5.34 12.64
N GLN A 3 9.44 -4.73 12.40
CA GLN A 3 10.00 -4.64 11.06
C GLN A 3 10.33 -6.03 10.54
N LEU A 4 9.87 -6.34 9.33
CA LEU A 4 10.22 -7.58 8.65
C LEU A 4 11.45 -7.35 7.77
N GLY A 5 12.51 -8.11 8.02
CA GLY A 5 13.78 -7.98 7.30
C GLY A 5 14.64 -6.80 7.78
N LYS A 6 15.77 -6.58 7.08
CA LYS A 6 16.78 -5.56 7.43
C LYS A 6 16.74 -4.30 6.55
N GLN A 7 15.94 -4.31 5.49
CA GLN A 7 15.85 -3.18 4.56
C GLN A 7 14.88 -2.11 5.08
N ALA A 8 15.18 -0.86 4.76
CA ALA A 8 14.28 0.26 5.04
C ALA A 8 12.95 0.07 4.27
N PRO A 9 11.80 0.48 4.83
CA PRO A 9 10.53 0.47 4.12
C PRO A 9 10.64 1.26 2.82
N ARG A 10 10.25 0.62 1.70
CA ARG A 10 10.36 1.24 0.37
C ARG A 10 9.28 2.29 0.10
N TYR A 11 8.11 2.16 0.71
CA TYR A 11 6.97 3.05 0.52
C TYR A 11 6.35 3.39 1.86
N ARG A 12 5.74 4.57 1.97
CA ARG A 12 4.69 4.79 2.97
C ARG A 12 3.49 3.95 2.56
N PHE A 13 2.95 3.17 3.49
CA PHE A 13 1.86 2.24 3.18
C PHE A 13 0.57 2.64 3.91
N PHE A 14 -0.55 2.62 3.20
CA PHE A 14 -1.88 2.79 3.75
C PHE A 14 -2.80 1.69 3.24
N LEU A 15 -3.42 0.97 4.17
CA LEU A 15 -4.45 -0.01 3.86
C LEU A 15 -5.80 0.70 3.93
N ASN A 16 -6.43 0.89 2.77
CA ASN A 16 -7.72 1.57 2.67
C ASN A 16 -8.85 0.70 3.26
N PRO A 17 -9.52 1.15 4.35
CA PRO A 17 -10.65 0.43 4.94
C PRO A 17 -12.00 0.72 4.26
N TYR A 18 -12.07 1.75 3.42
CA TYR A 18 -13.31 2.20 2.79
C TYR A 18 -13.58 1.42 1.51
N GLN A 19 -14.77 0.82 1.41
CA GLN A 19 -15.15 -0.05 0.29
C GLN A 19 -15.39 0.71 -1.03
N ASP A 20 -15.79 1.97 -0.93
CA ASP A 20 -16.22 2.84 -2.03
C ASP A 20 -15.16 3.89 -2.40
N VAL A 21 -14.23 4.20 -1.50
CA VAL A 21 -13.18 5.18 -1.78
C VAL A 21 -12.06 4.56 -2.63
N ARG A 22 -11.79 5.17 -3.80
CA ARG A 22 -10.78 4.69 -4.75
C ARG A 22 -9.45 5.44 -4.71
N PHE A 23 -9.33 6.50 -3.91
CA PHE A 23 -8.11 7.32 -3.78
C PHE A 23 -7.51 7.74 -5.12
N THR A 24 -8.34 8.29 -6.02
CA THR A 24 -7.87 8.85 -7.31
C THR A 24 -6.98 10.07 -7.12
N SER A 25 -7.14 10.78 -6.00
CA SER A 25 -6.27 11.85 -5.50
C SER A 25 -5.59 11.45 -4.19
N CYS A 26 -4.37 11.97 -3.98
CA CYS A 26 -3.56 11.65 -2.81
C CYS A 26 -4.11 12.40 -1.58
N PRO A 27 -4.38 11.70 -0.45
CA PRO A 27 -4.94 12.35 0.74
C PRO A 27 -3.95 13.24 1.48
N GLN A 28 -2.67 13.25 1.09
CA GLN A 28 -1.62 14.06 1.71
C GLN A 28 -1.35 15.36 0.94
N CYS A 29 -1.39 15.32 -0.39
CA CYS A 29 -0.97 16.46 -1.23
C CYS A 29 -1.99 16.85 -2.30
N GLY A 30 -3.13 16.16 -2.42
CA GLY A 30 -4.15 16.42 -3.42
C GLY A 30 -3.81 15.98 -4.85
N ASN A 31 -2.55 15.69 -5.17
CA ASN A 31 -2.13 15.27 -6.51
C ASN A 31 -2.77 13.95 -6.95
N LYS A 32 -2.91 13.78 -8.27
CA LYS A 32 -3.42 12.53 -8.86
C LYS A 32 -2.52 11.34 -8.49
N THR A 33 -3.13 10.28 -7.99
CA THR A 33 -2.46 8.99 -7.83
C THR A 33 -2.47 8.23 -9.15
N ARG A 34 -1.61 7.21 -9.26
CA ARG A 34 -1.52 6.31 -10.42
C ARG A 34 -1.85 4.89 -9.99
N GLN A 35 -2.35 4.08 -10.92
CA GLN A 35 -2.55 2.65 -10.68
C GLN A 35 -1.20 1.92 -10.77
N ARG A 36 -0.92 1.01 -9.84
CA ARG A 36 0.33 0.25 -9.81
C ARG A 36 0.06 -1.17 -9.35
N LYS A 37 0.38 -2.16 -10.18
CA LYS A 37 0.29 -3.58 -9.83
C LYS A 37 1.60 -4.00 -9.15
N LEU A 38 1.49 -4.55 -7.94
CA LEU A 38 2.64 -4.95 -7.13
C LEU A 38 2.29 -6.25 -6.39
N PRO A 39 3.23 -7.20 -6.28
CA PRO A 39 3.10 -8.26 -5.30
C PRO A 39 3.29 -7.68 -3.90
N LEU A 40 2.28 -7.78 -3.04
CA LEU A 40 2.40 -7.43 -1.63
C LEU A 40 2.67 -8.71 -0.84
N PHE A 41 3.79 -8.71 -0.10
CA PHE A 41 4.05 -9.71 0.92
C PHE A 41 3.39 -9.26 2.21
N ILE A 42 2.33 -9.95 2.62
CA ILE A 42 1.58 -9.66 3.83
C ILE A 42 1.91 -10.73 4.86
N HIS A 43 2.42 -10.32 6.01
CA HIS A 43 2.64 -11.19 7.15
C HIS A 43 1.45 -11.09 8.08
N VAL A 44 0.62 -12.14 8.13
CA VAL A 44 -0.45 -12.29 9.12
C VAL A 44 0.07 -13.14 10.27
N ASP A 45 0.14 -12.54 11.46
CA ASP A 45 0.53 -13.22 12.69
C ASP A 45 -0.56 -14.25 13.08
N PRO A 46 -0.20 -15.48 13.50
CA PRO A 46 1.16 -15.92 13.82
C PRO A 46 1.99 -16.47 12.64
N LYS A 47 1.41 -17.07 11.59
CA LYS A 47 2.21 -17.88 10.64
C LYS A 47 1.68 -17.97 9.20
N GLN A 48 0.92 -16.99 8.72
CA GLN A 48 0.39 -17.04 7.34
C GLN A 48 0.97 -15.91 6.49
N PRO A 49 2.17 -16.10 5.91
CA PRO A 49 2.66 -15.20 4.88
C PRO A 49 1.86 -15.39 3.59
N MET A 50 1.41 -14.30 3.00
CA MET A 50 0.62 -14.30 1.77
C MET A 50 1.29 -13.40 0.74
N LEU A 51 1.39 -13.88 -0.50
CA LEU A 51 1.73 -13.06 -1.65
C LEU A 51 0.45 -12.75 -2.41
N LEU A 52 0.04 -11.48 -2.37
CA LEU A 52 -1.14 -11.03 -3.09
C LEU A 52 -0.75 -10.04 -4.18
N ASN A 53 -1.11 -10.38 -5.42
CA ASN A 53 -1.04 -9.44 -6.53
C ASN A 53 -2.19 -8.45 -6.39
N LYS A 54 -1.95 -7.33 -5.71
CA LYS A 54 -2.93 -6.27 -5.54
C LYS A 54 -2.63 -5.14 -6.52
N THR A 55 -3.68 -4.61 -7.11
CA THR A 55 -3.60 -3.37 -7.87
C THR A 55 -3.84 -2.20 -6.91
N CYS A 56 -2.81 -1.41 -6.68
CA CYS A 56 -2.79 -0.34 -5.68
C CYS A 56 -2.88 1.03 -6.35
N ARG A 57 -3.17 2.07 -5.56
CA ARG A 57 -2.93 3.47 -5.95
C ARG A 57 -1.59 3.94 -5.39
N TYR A 58 -0.86 4.72 -6.16
CA TYR A 58 0.46 5.21 -5.80
C TYR A 58 0.60 6.71 -6.07
N CYS A 59 1.07 7.46 -5.09
CA CYS A 59 1.45 8.86 -5.25
C CYS A 59 2.98 8.98 -5.34
N PRO A 60 3.54 9.40 -6.49
CA PRO A 60 4.99 9.57 -6.63
C PRO A 60 5.54 10.74 -5.82
N THR A 61 4.74 11.77 -5.55
CA THR A 61 5.18 12.95 -4.79
C THR A 61 5.38 12.64 -3.30
N CYS A 62 4.49 11.84 -2.72
CA CYS A 62 4.53 11.50 -1.29
C CYS A 62 5.10 10.11 -1.01
N ASP A 63 5.48 9.38 -2.07
CA ASP A 63 5.88 7.97 -2.02
C ASP A 63 4.88 7.09 -1.23
N LEU A 64 3.58 7.38 -1.42
CA LEU A 64 2.48 6.73 -0.70
C LEU A 64 1.84 5.65 -1.56
N LEU A 65 1.86 4.42 -1.07
CA LEU A 65 1.20 3.26 -1.64
C LEU A 65 -0.08 2.95 -0.86
N ILE A 66 -1.22 2.93 -1.56
CA ILE A 66 -2.54 2.68 -1.01
C ILE A 66 -3.08 1.37 -1.57
N ALA A 67 -3.22 0.37 -0.71
CA ALA A 67 -3.82 -0.91 -1.05
C ALA A 67 -5.28 -0.95 -0.60
N HIS A 68 -6.18 -1.45 -1.45
CA HIS A 68 -7.55 -1.73 -1.04
C HIS A 68 -7.61 -3.10 -0.34
N GLN A 69 -8.30 -3.17 0.81
CA GLN A 69 -8.57 -4.43 1.51
C GLN A 69 -9.23 -5.45 0.58
#